data_AF-W0RGF0-F1
#
_entry.id   AF-W0RGF0-F1
#
_cell.length_a   1.000
_cell.length_b   1.000
_cell.length_c   1.000
_cell.angle_alpha   90.00
_cell.angle_beta   90.00
_cell.angle_gamma   90.00
#
_symmetry.space_group_name_H-M   'P 1'
#
loop_
_entity.id
_entity.type
_entity.pdbx_description
1 polymer ?
#
loop_
_entity_poly.entity_id
_entity_poly.type
_entity_poly.pdbx_seq_one_letter_code
_entity_poly.pdbx_strand_id
1 'polypeptide(L)'
;MRRLLLVLLLASGPASAASAQPLAVPVVGMTVSDMERAVAFYTRVLSFRTISDVEVAGSAYEHLQGVFPARARAWCGSGSATRSSSSRST
;
A
#
# COMPACT_ATOMS: atom_id res chain seq x y z
N MET A 1 -41.71 2.86 34.91
CA MET A 1 -41.16 2.45 33.59
C MET A 1 -40.29 3.54 32.92
N ARG A 2 -40.68 4.82 32.95
CA ARG A 2 -39.90 5.94 32.35
C ARG A 2 -38.54 6.25 33.00
N ARG A 3 -38.37 5.96 34.30
CA ARG A 3 -37.07 6.06 35.01
C ARG A 3 -36.06 4.98 34.60
N LEU A 4 -36.54 3.79 34.23
CA LEU A 4 -35.70 2.70 33.75
C LEU A 4 -35.13 3.02 32.35
N LEU A 5 -35.95 3.66 31.50
CA LEU A 5 -35.54 4.14 30.18
C LEU A 5 -34.44 5.21 30.26
N LEU A 6 -34.51 6.10 31.25
CA LEU A 6 -33.55 7.20 31.41
C LEU A 6 -32.16 6.70 31.87
N VAL A 7 -32.11 5.66 32.71
CA VAL A 7 -30.86 5.03 33.14
C VAL A 7 -30.20 4.27 31.98
N LEU A 8 -30.99 3.60 31.15
CA LEU A 8 -30.46 2.90 29.97
C LEU A 8 -29.86 3.88 28.95
N LEU A 9 -30.45 5.08 28.80
CA LEU A 9 -29.97 6.11 27.87
C LEU A 9 -28.71 6.85 28.37
N LEU A 10 -28.50 6.91 29.69
CA LEU A 10 -27.28 7.49 30.27
C LEU A 10 -26.07 6.55 30.23
N ALA A 11 -26.29 5.24 30.05
CA ALA A 11 -25.21 4.24 29.98
C ALA A 11 -24.53 4.18 28.60
N SER A 12 -25.14 4.76 27.56
CA SER A 12 -24.54 4.92 26.24
C SER A 12 -23.53 6.08 26.23
N GLY A 13 -22.37 5.83 26.84
CA GLY A 13 -21.19 6.69 26.68
C GLY A 13 -20.72 6.71 25.22
N PRO A 14 -20.07 7.80 24.77
CA PRO A 14 -19.61 7.91 23.39
C PRO A 14 -18.61 6.79 23.08
N ALA A 15 -18.90 6.00 22.04
CA ALA A 15 -17.96 5.06 21.49
C ALA A 15 -16.75 5.86 20.97
N SER A 16 -15.60 5.70 21.63
CA SER A 16 -14.36 6.35 21.22
C SER A 16 -14.01 5.85 19.82
N ALA A 17 -14.10 6.75 18.82
CA ALA A 17 -13.66 6.46 17.47
C ALA A 17 -12.13 6.40 17.49
N ALA A 18 -11.57 5.19 17.54
CA ALA A 18 -10.14 4.98 17.39
C ALA A 18 -9.71 5.55 16.04
N SER A 19 -8.76 6.50 16.04
CA SER A 19 -8.21 7.03 14.80
C SER A 19 -7.37 5.95 14.13
N ALA A 20 -7.89 5.39 13.04
CA ALA A 20 -7.13 4.47 12.20
C ALA A 20 -6.04 5.27 11.47
N GLN A 21 -4.82 5.19 12.00
CA GLN A 21 -3.64 5.71 11.31
C GLN A 21 -3.42 4.84 10.06
N PRO A 22 -3.12 5.44 8.89
CA PRO A 22 -2.84 4.66 7.69
C PRO A 22 -1.60 3.80 7.93
N LEU A 23 -1.76 2.49 7.75
CA LEU A 23 -0.64 1.55 7.70
C LEU A 23 0.25 1.96 6.51
N ALA A 24 1.57 1.97 6.72
CA ALA A 24 2.53 2.47 5.73
C ALA A 24 2.33 1.86 4.33
N VAL A 25 2.69 2.60 3.28
CA VAL A 25 2.62 2.12 1.91
C VAL A 25 3.71 1.06 1.69
N PRO A 26 3.37 -0.20 1.38
CA PRO A 26 4.36 -1.28 1.32
C PRO A 26 5.16 -1.29 0.01
N VAL A 27 4.50 -1.07 -1.13
CA VAL A 27 5.11 -1.11 -2.47
C VAL A 27 4.37 -0.14 -3.38
N VAL A 28 5.12 0.50 -4.29
CA VAL A 28 4.56 1.25 -5.41
C VAL A 28 4.90 0.51 -6.71
N GLY A 29 3.87 0.13 -7.47
CA GLY A 29 4.03 -0.47 -8.79
C GLY A 29 3.88 0.57 -9.91
N MET A 30 4.66 0.40 -10.97
CA MET A 30 4.58 1.22 -12.19
C MET A 30 4.86 0.35 -13.42
N THR A 31 4.17 0.64 -14.53
CA THR A 31 4.39 -0.06 -15.80
C THR A 31 5.60 0.55 -16.49
N VAL A 32 6.55 -0.29 -16.91
CA VAL A 32 7.75 0.11 -17.64
C VAL A 32 7.82 -0.64 -18.97
N SER A 33 8.29 0.02 -20.02
CA SER A 33 8.43 -0.59 -21.34
C SER A 33 9.61 -1.56 -21.43
N ASP A 34 10.66 -1.33 -20.63
CA ASP A 34 11.90 -2.11 -20.62
C ASP A 34 12.31 -2.35 -19.15
N MET A 35 12.25 -3.62 -18.71
CA MET A 35 12.46 -3.97 -17.31
C MET A 35 13.93 -3.87 -16.94
N GLU A 36 14.82 -4.31 -17.82
CA GLU A 36 16.27 -4.36 -17.62
C GLU A 36 16.82 -2.94 -17.42
N ARG A 37 16.38 -1.98 -18.23
CA ARG A 37 16.73 -0.56 -18.09
C ARG A 37 16.17 0.03 -16.80
N ALA A 38 14.92 -0.31 -16.43
CA ALA A 38 14.30 0.18 -15.20
C ALA A 38 15.07 -0.32 -13.97
N VAL A 39 15.35 -1.62 -13.87
CA VAL A 39 16.13 -2.21 -12.79
C VAL A 39 17.51 -1.55 -12.69
N ALA A 40 18.21 -1.37 -13.81
CA ALA A 40 19.51 -0.70 -13.82
C ALA A 40 19.42 0.75 -13.30
N PHE A 41 18.36 1.49 -13.65
CA PHE A 41 18.15 2.85 -13.15
C PHE A 41 17.89 2.87 -11.64
N TYR A 42 16.94 2.08 -11.14
CA TYR A 42 16.58 2.07 -9.72
C TYR A 42 17.73 1.55 -8.84
N THR A 43 18.51 0.59 -9.34
CA THR A 43 19.64 0.04 -8.58
C THR A 43 20.90 0.90 -8.65
N ARG A 44 21.23 1.49 -9.81
CA ARG A 44 22.51 2.21 -10.00
C ARG A 44 22.42 3.72 -9.79
N VAL A 45 21.27 4.33 -10.06
CA VAL A 45 21.10 5.79 -9.93
C VAL A 45 20.48 6.14 -8.58
N LEU A 46 19.44 5.42 -8.18
CA LEU A 46 18.73 5.64 -6.91
C LEU A 46 19.25 4.75 -5.77
N SER A 47 20.21 3.86 -6.05
CA SER A 47 20.83 2.97 -5.07
C SER A 47 19.84 2.09 -4.31
N PHE A 48 18.71 1.75 -4.93
CA PHE A 48 17.75 0.81 -4.34
C PHE A 48 18.26 -0.62 -4.43
N ARG A 49 17.87 -1.44 -3.45
CA ARG A 49 18.24 -2.86 -3.39
C ARG A 49 17.13 -3.71 -4.00
N THR A 50 17.46 -4.60 -4.93
CA THR A 50 16.52 -5.62 -5.42
C THR A 50 16.05 -6.52 -4.29
N ILE A 51 14.72 -6.63 -4.09
CA ILE A 51 14.09 -7.55 -3.14
C ILE A 51 13.56 -8.78 -3.88
N SER A 52 12.88 -8.58 -5.01
CA SER A 52 12.21 -9.66 -5.75
C SER A 52 12.06 -9.30 -7.22
N ASP A 53 12.10 -10.31 -8.09
CA ASP A 53 11.83 -10.24 -9.52
C ASP A 53 11.02 -11.48 -9.90
N VAL A 54 9.81 -11.30 -10.42
CA VAL A 54 8.85 -12.40 -10.66
C VAL A 54 8.17 -12.22 -12.01
N GLU A 55 8.07 -13.31 -12.77
CA GLU A 55 7.21 -13.38 -13.96
C GLU A 55 5.80 -13.82 -13.55
N VAL A 56 4.80 -13.03 -13.94
CA VAL A 56 3.39 -13.27 -13.67
C VAL A 56 2.68 -13.59 -14.99
N ALA A 57 2.05 -14.75 -15.02
CA ALA A 57 1.23 -15.21 -16.14
C ALA A 57 0.04 -16.01 -15.60
N GLY A 58 -1.05 -16.06 -16.38
CA GLY A 58 -2.21 -16.90 -16.09
C GLY A 58 -3.52 -16.13 -15.97
N SER A 59 -4.62 -16.91 -15.91
CA SER A 59 -5.98 -16.40 -16.05
C SER A 59 -6.38 -15.36 -15.01
N ALA A 60 -5.88 -15.45 -13.78
CA ALA A 60 -6.15 -14.43 -12.76
C ALA A 60 -5.58 -13.06 -13.15
N TYR A 61 -4.35 -13.04 -13.70
CA TYR A 61 -3.71 -11.80 -14.15
C TYR A 61 -4.36 -11.27 -15.44
N GLU A 62 -4.74 -12.16 -16.35
CA GLU A 62 -5.47 -11.83 -17.57
C GLU A 62 -6.83 -11.19 -17.28
N HIS A 63 -7.59 -11.72 -16.31
CA HIS A 63 -8.87 -11.11 -15.90
C HIS A 63 -8.68 -9.76 -15.21
N LEU A 64 -7.63 -9.61 -14.39
CA LEU A 64 -7.33 -8.33 -13.74
C LEU A 64 -6.97 -7.23 -14.75
N GLN A 65 -6.21 -7.57 -15.80
CA GLN A 65 -5.82 -6.61 -16.83
C GLN A 65 -6.84 -6.49 -17.97
N GLY A 66 -7.75 -7.48 -18.11
CA GLY A 66 -8.73 -7.55 -19.19
C GLY A 66 -8.13 -7.90 -20.56
N VAL A 67 -6.91 -8.46 -20.60
CA VAL A 67 -6.17 -8.74 -21.85
C VAL A 67 -5.71 -10.19 -21.89
N PHE A 68 -5.88 -10.85 -23.03
CA PHE A 68 -5.44 -12.22 -23.26
C PHE A 68 -4.56 -12.31 -24.53
N PRO A 69 -3.44 -13.07 -24.51
CA PRO A 69 -2.73 -13.64 -23.36
C PRO A 69 -1.79 -12.61 -22.72
N ALA A 70 -2.02 -12.27 -21.44
CA ALA A 70 -1.20 -11.30 -20.73
C ALA A 70 -0.01 -11.96 -20.03
N ARG A 71 1.18 -11.38 -20.22
CA ARG A 71 2.39 -11.71 -19.46
C ARG A 71 3.01 -10.43 -18.94
N ALA A 72 3.39 -10.42 -17.67
CA ALA A 72 4.10 -9.31 -17.06
C ALA A 72 5.28 -9.82 -16.25
N ARG A 73 6.32 -9.01 -16.17
CA ARG A 73 7.39 -9.17 -15.19
C ARG A 73 7.25 -8.05 -14.17
N ALA A 74 7.39 -8.38 -12.90
CA ALA A 74 7.30 -7.43 -11.80
C ALA A 74 8.60 -7.45 -10.99
N TRP A 75 9.21 -6.28 -10.83
CA TRP A 75 10.39 -6.08 -10.00
C TRP A 75 10.03 -5.24 -8.77
N CYS A 76 10.50 -5.68 -7.60
CA CYS A 76 10.34 -4.98 -6.34
C CYS A 76 11.71 -4.62 -5.75
N GLY A 77 11.92 -3.32 -5.52
CA GLY A 77 13.11 -2.77 -4.88
C GLY A 77 12.82 -2.18 -3.51
N SER A 78 13.80 -2.23 -2.60
CA SER A 78 13.79 -1.55 -1.31
C SER A 78 14.59 -0.27 -1.42
N GLY A 79 13.93 0.86 -1.18
CA GLY A 79 14.54 2.15 -0.93
C GLY A 79 14.02 2.73 0.38
N SER A 80 14.91 3.23 1.24
CA SER A 80 14.50 3.88 2.49
C SER A 80 14.03 5.30 2.20
N ALA A 81 12.79 5.47 1.77
CA ALA A 81 12.14 6.78 1.73
C ALA A 81 11.73 7.18 3.16
N THR A 82 12.71 7.46 4.02
CA THR A 82 12.44 8.00 5.36
C THR A 82 12.03 9.46 5.22
N ARG A 83 10.78 9.72 4.85
CA ARG A 83 10.20 11.06 4.98
C ARG A 83 9.99 11.29 6.47
N SER A 84 10.95 11.95 7.12
CA SER A 84 10.82 12.47 8.47
C SER A 84 9.69 13.53 8.47
N SER A 85 8.49 13.12 8.87
CA SER A 85 7.41 14.05 9.18
C SER A 85 7.77 14.78 10.47
N SER A 86 8.57 15.85 10.34
CA SER A 86 8.76 16.80 11.43
C SER A 86 7.42 17.47 11.71
N SER A 87 6.78 17.07 12.80
CA SER A 87 5.64 17.74 13.41
C SER A 87 6.01 19.20 13.67
N ARG A 88 5.51 20.10 12.83
CA ARG A 88 5.50 21.53 13.13
C ARG A 88 4.24 21.79 13.94
N SER A 89 4.36 21.54 15.25
CA SER A 89 3.38 21.88 16.26
C SER A 89 3.32 23.41 16.33
N THR A 90 2.16 23.98 16.01
CA THR A 90 1.78 25.34 16.41
C THR A 90 1.22 25.27 17.83
#